data_AF-A0A3S0U522-F1
#
_entry.id   AF-A0A3S0U522-F1
#
_cell.length_a   1.000
_cell.length_b   1.000
_cell.length_c   1.000
_cell.angle_alpha   90.00
_cell.angle_beta   90.00
_cell.angle_gamma   90.00
#
_symmetry.space_group_name_H-M   'P 1'
#
loop_
_entity.id
_entity.type
_entity.pdbx_description
1 polymer ?
#
loop_
_entity_poly.entity_id
_entity_poly.type
_entity_poly.pdbx_seq_one_letter_code
_entity_poly.pdbx_strand_id
1 'polypeptide(L)'
;MPLLNDGRVSVDVAANKTLVAADSGIVQNVTVDGVVITLPSTADGLSFTIRNAGDAPTGAAAGTGADGSAAVSVSPAAADGITGNGFTAATNKDAINTKATSKVGDEITVNGNGTAGVTAWTISSIKGVWARES
;
A
#
# COMPACT_ATOMS: atom_id res chain seq x y z
N MET A 1 16.21 2.08 10.55
CA MET A 1 15.30 1.97 9.40
C MET A 1 15.93 2.73 8.25
N PRO A 2 15.99 2.17 7.03
CA PRO A 2 16.50 2.89 5.87
C PRO A 2 15.65 4.15 5.63
N LEU A 3 16.31 5.21 5.16
CA LEU A 3 15.63 6.41 4.66
C LEU A 3 15.47 6.26 3.16
N LEU A 4 14.30 6.59 2.63
CA LEU A 4 14.13 6.86 1.21
C LEU A 4 14.95 8.11 0.84
N ASN A 5 15.31 8.24 -0.44
CA ASN A 5 16.04 9.40 -0.96
C ASN A 5 15.27 10.74 -0.79
N ASP A 6 13.98 10.68 -0.44
CA ASP A 6 13.13 11.83 -0.14
C ASP A 6 13.09 12.18 1.37
N GLY A 7 13.85 11.48 2.21
CA GLY A 7 13.95 11.71 3.66
C GLY A 7 12.89 11.01 4.50
N ARG A 8 11.94 10.28 3.90
CA ARG A 8 10.95 9.50 4.65
C ARG A 8 11.55 8.21 5.20
N VAL A 9 11.09 7.80 6.38
CA VAL A 9 11.46 6.50 6.97
C VAL A 9 10.72 5.39 6.24
N SER A 10 11.44 4.37 5.81
CA SER A 10 10.85 3.20 5.16
C SER A 10 11.27 1.89 5.81
N VAL A 11 10.46 0.86 5.56
CA VAL A 11 10.78 -0.54 5.82
C VAL A 11 10.54 -1.33 4.55
N ASP A 12 11.49 -2.18 4.17
CA ASP A 12 11.32 -3.08 3.04
C ASP A 12 10.39 -4.23 3.42
N VAL A 13 9.44 -4.53 2.53
CA VAL A 13 8.44 -5.57 2.70
C VAL A 13 8.58 -6.57 1.55
N ALA A 14 9.09 -7.75 1.88
CA ALA A 14 9.37 -8.84 0.94
C ALA A 14 8.40 -10.03 1.08
N ALA A 15 7.31 -9.87 1.83
CA ALA A 15 6.26 -10.87 2.01
C ALA A 15 4.97 -10.19 2.51
N ASN A 16 3.85 -10.91 2.48
CA ASN A 16 2.59 -10.44 3.03
C ASN A 16 2.75 -9.94 4.47
N LYS A 17 2.19 -8.77 4.76
CA LYS A 17 2.34 -8.11 6.07
C LYS A 17 1.01 -7.54 6.51
N THR A 18 0.62 -7.84 7.75
CA THR A 18 -0.44 -7.12 8.45
C THR A 18 0.17 -5.94 9.20
N LEU A 19 -0.31 -4.74 8.91
CA LEU A 19 0.15 -3.51 9.56
C LEU A 19 -0.46 -3.36 10.94
N VAL A 20 0.28 -2.70 11.82
CA VAL A 20 -0.18 -2.28 13.15
C VAL A 20 -0.06 -0.77 13.30
N ALA A 21 -0.65 -0.21 14.35
CA ALA A 21 -0.57 1.24 14.62
C ALA A 21 0.86 1.79 14.64
N ALA A 22 1.84 0.98 15.07
CA ALA A 22 3.26 1.36 15.08
C ALA A 22 3.89 1.51 13.69
N ASP A 23 3.27 0.97 12.64
CA ASP A 23 3.71 1.16 11.25
C ASP A 23 3.21 2.50 10.66
N SER A 24 2.34 3.22 11.36
CA SER A 24 1.77 4.48 10.89
C SER A 24 2.87 5.54 10.71
N GLY A 25 2.87 6.21 9.55
CA GLY A 25 3.90 7.18 9.16
C GLY A 25 5.21 6.58 8.64
N ILE A 26 5.35 5.25 8.62
CA ILE A 26 6.49 4.55 7.99
C ILE A 26 6.07 4.04 6.62
N VAL A 27 6.87 4.33 5.59
CA VAL A 27 6.59 3.84 4.24
C VAL A 27 6.85 2.33 4.17
N GLN A 28 5.83 1.58 3.78
CA GLN A 28 5.93 0.16 3.49
C GLN A 28 6.42 0.01 2.05
N ASN A 29 7.73 -0.22 1.88
CA ASN A 29 8.39 -0.28 0.58
C ASN A 29 8.37 -1.74 0.08
N VAL A 30 7.44 -2.07 -0.79
CA VAL A 30 7.21 -3.46 -1.24
C VAL A 30 8.19 -3.81 -2.36
N THR A 31 9.05 -4.80 -2.13
CA THR A 31 10.21 -5.10 -3.00
C THR A 31 10.11 -6.42 -3.76
N VAL A 32 8.97 -7.10 -3.71
CA VAL A 32 8.73 -8.36 -4.43
C VAL A 32 7.30 -8.41 -4.98
N ASP A 33 7.07 -9.27 -5.96
CA ASP A 33 5.77 -9.46 -6.61
C ASP A 33 4.73 -10.17 -5.71
N GLY A 34 3.46 -9.81 -5.88
CA GLY A 34 2.32 -10.53 -5.31
C GLY A 34 2.11 -10.31 -3.80
N VAL A 35 2.64 -9.23 -3.24
CA VAL A 35 2.50 -8.93 -1.81
C VAL A 35 1.15 -8.31 -1.50
N VAL A 36 0.50 -8.83 -0.46
CA VAL A 36 -0.69 -8.26 0.15
C VAL A 36 -0.31 -7.56 1.47
N ILE A 37 -0.62 -6.28 1.56
CA ILE A 37 -0.53 -5.47 2.78
C ILE A 37 -1.91 -5.38 3.40
N THR A 38 -2.11 -5.99 4.56
CA THR A 38 -3.40 -5.95 5.27
C THR A 38 -3.39 -4.80 6.28
N LEU A 39 -4.34 -3.87 6.16
CA LEU A 39 -4.56 -2.81 7.12
C LEU A 39 -5.19 -3.38 8.42
N PRO A 40 -4.88 -2.81 9.59
CA PRO A 40 -5.60 -3.16 10.81
C PRO A 40 -7.06 -2.67 10.73
N SER A 41 -7.86 -2.98 11.75
CA SER A 41 -9.12 -2.26 11.94
C SER A 41 -8.87 -0.75 12.03
N THR A 42 -9.73 0.04 11.40
CA THR A 42 -9.57 1.49 11.39
C THR A 42 -9.54 2.09 12.80
N ALA A 43 -8.64 3.05 12.99
CA ALA A 43 -8.57 3.91 14.16
C ALA A 43 -8.26 5.34 13.69
N ASP A 44 -8.78 6.34 14.40
CA ASP A 44 -8.53 7.74 14.05
C ASP A 44 -7.05 8.09 14.20
N GLY A 45 -6.54 8.93 13.30
CA GLY A 45 -5.14 9.35 13.28
C GLY A 45 -4.14 8.33 12.70
N LEU A 46 -4.57 7.16 12.25
CA LEU A 46 -3.70 6.24 11.51
C LEU A 46 -3.49 6.70 10.07
N SER A 47 -2.25 6.65 9.60
CA SER A 47 -1.91 6.94 8.20
C SER A 47 -0.86 5.95 7.71
N PHE A 48 -1.21 5.20 6.67
CA PHE A 48 -0.34 4.20 6.08
C PHE A 48 -0.01 4.55 4.65
N THR A 49 1.28 4.49 4.32
CA THR A 49 1.80 4.70 2.98
C THR A 49 2.39 3.39 2.48
N ILE A 50 1.84 2.88 1.37
CA ILE A 50 2.32 1.67 0.71
C ILE A 50 2.92 2.09 -0.63
N ARG A 51 4.17 1.72 -0.85
CA ARG A 51 4.94 2.04 -2.06
C ARG A 51 5.34 0.76 -2.77
N ASN A 52 5.10 0.70 -4.08
CA ASN A 52 5.63 -0.35 -4.93
C ASN A 52 7.07 0.01 -5.32
N ALA A 53 8.06 -0.77 -4.85
CA ALA A 53 9.46 -0.58 -5.21
C ALA A 53 9.88 -1.39 -6.45
N GLY A 54 8.99 -2.23 -6.98
CA GLY A 54 9.30 -3.25 -7.97
C GLY A 54 10.03 -4.45 -7.38
N ASP A 55 9.91 -5.59 -8.05
CA ASP A 55 10.72 -6.78 -7.80
C ASP A 55 12.10 -6.60 -8.42
N ALA A 56 13.15 -6.85 -7.65
CA ALA A 56 14.52 -6.71 -8.13
C ALA A 56 14.88 -7.90 -9.03
N PRO A 57 15.49 -7.68 -10.21
CA PRO A 57 16.02 -8.77 -11.02
C PRO A 57 16.96 -9.65 -10.22
N THR A 58 16.95 -10.97 -10.47
CA THR A 58 17.81 -11.92 -9.77
C THR A 58 19.28 -11.48 -9.82
N GLY A 59 19.88 -11.30 -8.64
CA GLY A 59 21.29 -10.89 -8.49
C GLY A 59 21.54 -9.39 -8.52
N ALA A 60 20.50 -8.55 -8.64
CA ALA A 60 20.62 -7.11 -8.54
C ALA A 60 20.65 -6.64 -7.07
N ALA A 61 21.10 -5.40 -6.85
CA ALA A 61 21.12 -4.79 -5.52
C ALA A 61 19.69 -4.51 -5.01
N ALA A 62 19.50 -4.51 -3.68
CA ALA A 62 18.23 -4.09 -3.10
C ALA A 62 17.87 -2.67 -3.56
N GLY A 63 16.59 -2.44 -3.90
CA GLY A 63 16.10 -1.15 -4.41
C GLY A 63 16.24 -0.92 -5.90
N THR A 64 16.70 -1.89 -6.69
CA THR A 64 16.74 -1.82 -8.16
C THR A 64 15.54 -2.51 -8.83
N GLY A 65 14.35 -2.38 -8.25
CA GLY A 65 13.15 -2.95 -8.83
C GLY A 65 12.89 -2.41 -10.24
N ALA A 66 12.11 -3.16 -11.02
CA ALA A 66 11.76 -2.76 -12.39
C ALA A 66 10.28 -2.37 -12.52
N ASP A 67 9.95 -1.49 -13.45
CA ASP A 67 8.55 -1.23 -13.81
C ASP A 67 7.90 -2.52 -14.31
N GLY A 68 6.62 -2.71 -14.03
CA GLY A 68 5.90 -3.89 -14.49
C GLY A 68 6.27 -5.21 -13.79
N SER A 69 7.10 -5.17 -12.74
CA SER A 69 7.67 -6.37 -12.13
C SER A 69 6.92 -6.89 -10.89
N ALA A 70 6.19 -6.01 -10.18
CA ALA A 70 5.49 -6.37 -8.95
C ALA A 70 4.04 -5.85 -8.93
N ALA A 71 3.10 -6.73 -8.62
CA ALA A 71 1.77 -6.37 -8.16
C ALA A 71 1.78 -6.17 -6.64
N VAL A 72 1.09 -5.11 -6.18
CA VAL A 72 0.90 -4.83 -4.76
C VAL A 72 -0.59 -4.63 -4.47
N SER A 73 -1.11 -5.34 -3.47
CA SER A 73 -2.48 -5.18 -3.01
C SER A 73 -2.49 -4.63 -1.59
N VAL A 74 -3.38 -3.67 -1.33
CA VAL A 74 -3.68 -3.15 0.01
C VAL A 74 -5.09 -3.58 0.38
N SER A 75 -5.21 -4.40 1.41
CA SER A 75 -6.48 -5.01 1.82
C SER A 75 -6.95 -4.41 3.15
N PRO A 76 -8.19 -3.89 3.24
CA PRO A 76 -8.75 -3.47 4.52
C PRO A 76 -9.15 -4.68 5.38
N ALA A 77 -9.40 -4.46 6.66
CA ALA A 77 -10.11 -5.45 7.47
C ALA A 77 -11.49 -5.76 6.85
N ALA A 78 -12.04 -6.96 7.08
CA ALA A 78 -13.26 -7.40 6.40
C ALA A 78 -14.49 -6.48 6.60
N ALA A 79 -14.57 -5.78 7.73
CA ALA A 79 -15.64 -4.81 8.04
C ALA A 79 -15.39 -3.41 7.47
N ASP A 80 -14.20 -3.17 6.93
CA ASP A 80 -13.69 -1.87 6.51
C ASP A 80 -13.59 -1.79 4.99
N GLY A 81 -13.75 -0.57 4.47
CA GLY A 81 -13.59 -0.24 3.05
C GLY A 81 -12.56 0.86 2.84
N ILE A 82 -11.96 0.84 1.65
CA ILE A 82 -11.07 1.91 1.15
C ILE A 82 -11.86 2.75 0.14
N THR A 83 -11.93 4.06 0.36
CA THR A 83 -12.65 5.01 -0.49
C THR A 83 -11.80 6.22 -0.87
N GLY A 84 -12.27 7.02 -1.82
CA GLY A 84 -11.54 8.14 -2.41
C GLY A 84 -10.96 7.82 -3.78
N ASN A 85 -10.45 8.82 -4.49
CA ASN A 85 -9.85 8.66 -5.82
C ASN A 85 -10.71 7.85 -6.84
N GLY A 86 -12.04 8.02 -6.79
CA GLY A 86 -12.96 7.30 -7.67
C GLY A 86 -13.29 5.85 -7.25
N PHE A 87 -12.77 5.37 -6.11
CA PHE A 87 -13.13 4.07 -5.56
C PHE A 87 -14.57 4.14 -5.03
N THR A 88 -15.43 3.27 -5.56
CA THR A 88 -16.78 3.11 -5.04
C THR A 88 -16.71 2.51 -3.63
N ALA A 89 -17.58 2.98 -2.73
CA ALA A 89 -17.57 2.54 -1.34
C ALA A 89 -18.06 1.09 -1.22
N ALA A 90 -17.22 0.20 -0.69
CA ALA A 90 -17.56 -1.18 -0.34
C ALA A 90 -16.57 -1.72 0.69
N THR A 91 -17.01 -2.63 1.54
CA THR A 91 -16.16 -3.33 2.51
C THR A 91 -15.38 -4.46 1.84
N ASN A 92 -14.23 -4.82 2.42
CA ASN A 92 -13.44 -5.98 1.99
C ASN A 92 -13.08 -5.93 0.49
N LYS A 93 -12.59 -4.78 0.05
CA LYS A 93 -12.14 -4.55 -1.32
C LYS A 93 -10.75 -3.96 -1.31
N ASP A 94 -9.85 -4.61 -2.04
CA ASP A 94 -8.45 -4.23 -2.10
C ASP A 94 -8.25 -2.99 -2.99
N ALA A 95 -7.21 -2.21 -2.68
CA ALA A 95 -6.58 -1.28 -3.60
C ALA A 95 -5.36 -1.94 -4.24
N ILE A 96 -5.36 -2.09 -5.56
CA ILE A 96 -4.39 -2.93 -6.28
C ILE A 96 -3.60 -2.07 -7.27
N ASN A 97 -2.28 -2.01 -7.09
CA ASN A 97 -1.35 -1.55 -8.12
C ASN A 97 -0.97 -2.77 -8.97
N THR A 98 -1.72 -2.97 -10.06
CA THR A 98 -1.55 -4.18 -10.88
C THR A 98 -0.18 -4.24 -11.52
N LYS A 99 0.35 -5.46 -11.70
CA LYS A 99 1.66 -5.67 -12.32
C LYS A 99 1.80 -4.94 -13.65
N ALA A 100 0.81 -5.03 -14.53
CA ALA A 100 0.84 -4.40 -15.86
C ALA A 100 0.94 -2.87 -15.84
N THR A 101 0.42 -2.21 -14.79
CA THR A 101 0.42 -0.75 -14.69
C THR A 101 1.45 -0.21 -13.71
N SER A 102 2.07 -1.10 -12.93
CA SER A 102 3.00 -0.76 -11.86
C SER A 102 4.25 -0.06 -12.38
N LYS A 103 4.64 1.01 -11.69
CA LYS A 103 5.96 1.64 -11.84
C LYS A 103 6.65 1.70 -10.50
N VAL A 104 7.98 1.70 -10.54
CA VAL A 104 8.79 1.87 -9.33
C VAL A 104 8.49 3.23 -8.70
N GLY A 105 8.08 3.20 -7.45
CA GLY A 105 7.67 4.35 -6.66
C GLY A 105 6.23 4.80 -6.88
N ASP A 106 5.37 3.98 -7.49
CA ASP A 106 3.92 4.10 -7.31
C ASP A 106 3.57 3.96 -5.83
N GLU A 107 2.60 4.74 -5.35
CA GLU A 107 2.33 4.86 -3.93
C GLU A 107 0.87 5.20 -3.66
N ILE A 108 0.33 4.66 -2.58
CA ILE A 108 -0.98 5.01 -2.05
C ILE A 108 -0.86 5.33 -0.56
N THR A 109 -1.49 6.41 -0.13
CA THR A 109 -1.62 6.75 1.29
C THR A 109 -3.08 6.72 1.68
N VAL A 110 -3.38 5.98 2.75
CA VAL A 110 -4.72 5.84 3.32
C VAL A 110 -4.73 6.33 4.76
N ASN A 111 -5.81 7.02 5.14
CA ASN A 111 -6.01 7.56 6.48
C ASN A 111 -7.22 6.87 7.11
N GLY A 112 -7.06 6.42 8.36
CA GLY A 112 -8.14 5.83 9.14
C GLY A 112 -9.02 6.90 9.76
N ASN A 113 -10.34 6.71 9.72
CA ASN A 113 -11.31 7.62 10.33
C ASN A 113 -11.84 7.12 11.70
N GLY A 114 -11.38 5.95 12.16
CA GLY A 114 -11.78 5.35 13.43
C GLY A 114 -13.18 4.75 13.48
N THR A 115 -13.90 4.69 12.36
CA THR A 115 -15.25 4.11 12.28
C THR A 115 -15.28 3.02 11.22
N ALA A 116 -15.55 1.78 11.66
CA ALA A 116 -15.68 0.65 10.75
C ALA A 116 -16.78 0.88 9.71
N GLY A 117 -16.58 0.33 8.51
CA GLY A 117 -17.52 0.44 7.40
C GLY A 117 -16.85 0.81 6.08
N VAL A 118 -17.67 1.08 5.05
CA VAL A 118 -17.23 1.26 3.67
C VAL A 118 -16.31 2.46 3.42
N THR A 119 -16.22 3.39 4.38
CA THR A 119 -15.40 4.60 4.34
C THR A 119 -14.32 4.62 5.43
N ALA A 120 -14.10 3.49 6.11
CA ALA A 120 -13.15 3.33 7.21
C ALA A 120 -11.74 3.84 6.90
N TRP A 121 -11.31 3.68 5.64
CA TRP A 121 -10.05 4.17 5.10
C TRP A 121 -10.30 5.12 3.94
N THR A 122 -9.74 6.32 4.00
CA THR A 122 -9.83 7.32 2.91
C THR A 122 -8.47 7.52 2.27
N ILE A 123 -8.41 7.45 0.94
CA ILE A 123 -7.20 7.74 0.16
C ILE A 123 -6.90 9.25 0.25
N SER A 124 -5.76 9.61 0.83
CA SER A 124 -5.30 10.99 0.98
C SER A 124 -4.27 11.40 -0.06
N SER A 125 -3.53 10.44 -0.63
CA SER A 125 -2.57 10.66 -1.71
C SER A 125 -2.43 9.41 -2.57
N ILE A 126 -2.23 9.62 -3.87
CA ILE A 126 -2.01 8.54 -4.83
C ILE A 126 -0.98 8.96 -5.87
N LYS A 127 -0.10 8.03 -6.22
CA LYS A 127 0.81 8.10 -7.35
C LYS A 127 0.76 6.78 -8.11
N GLY A 128 0.65 6.86 -9.43
CA GLY A 128 0.48 5.70 -10.29
C GLY A 128 -0.98 5.28 -10.44
N VAL A 129 -1.19 4.08 -10.97
CA VAL A 129 -2.53 3.53 -11.23
C VAL A 129 -2.86 2.50 -10.16
N TRP A 130 -3.90 2.77 -9.38
CA TRP A 130 -4.47 1.81 -8.44
C TRP A 130 -5.93 1.57 -8.78
N ALA A 131 -6.31 0.30 -8.84
CA ALA A 131 -7.67 -0.14 -9.10
C ALA A 131 -8.27 -0.74 -7.85
N ARG A 132 -9.57 -0.53 -7.63
CA ARG A 132 -10.31 -1.28 -6.61
C ARG A 132 -10.51 -2.71 -7.09
N GLU A 133 -10.44 -3.69 -6.19
CA GLU A 133 -10.98 -5.02 -6.47
C GLU A 133 -12.47 -4.91 -6.87
N SER A 134 -12.85 -5.67 -7.90
CA SER A 134 -14.24 -5.78 -8.38
C SER A 134 -15.16 -6.34 -7.31
#